data_AF-A0A7K3ZLQ6-F1
#
_entry.id   AF-A0A7K3ZLQ6-F1
#
_cell.length_a   1.000
_cell.length_b   1.000
_cell.length_c   1.000
_cell.angle_alpha   90.00
_cell.angle_beta   90.00
_cell.angle_gamma   90.00
#
_symmetry.space_group_name_H-M   'P 1'
#
loop_
_entity.id
_entity.type
_entity.pdbx_description
1 polymer ?
#
loop_
_entity_poly.entity_id
_entity_poly.type
_entity_poly.pdbx_seq_one_letter_code
_entity_poly.pdbx_strand_id
1 'polypeptide(L)'
;MGKIGKTFALLLTLTIIMSCVTLLTVKPVNAQTIPKPFTPEFAVNLEDNNTLMLTINNQPFTPYLINSTEINLFYQVRFKLHSQGEEAWNVQYVAWNQQSYPQQSASEYTILPLNINSISSQGYSNDNKWDIQVQAMVGNISLVESSFIGGVTYWDFDGKKSDWSSIHTISVPTSFASPTIPEATTSSSTPNMPRNAPHLDPIIYLIPVSVIVAIVIVLSILLFRRHRKTANLGK
;
A
#
# COMPACT_ATOMS: atom_id res chain seq x y z
N MET A 1 -33.98 -29.54 53.43
CA MET A 1 -33.35 -29.59 52.08
C MET A 1 -33.12 -28.24 51.40
N GLY A 2 -33.75 -27.11 51.81
CA GLY A 2 -33.60 -25.83 51.10
C GLY A 2 -32.31 -25.01 51.33
N LYS A 3 -31.41 -25.41 52.24
CA LYS A 3 -30.16 -24.67 52.52
C LYS A 3 -29.01 -25.05 51.58
N ILE A 4 -28.94 -26.31 51.13
CA ILE A 4 -27.87 -26.80 50.21
C ILE A 4 -28.02 -26.21 48.80
N GLY A 5 -29.26 -26.01 48.32
CA GLY A 5 -29.49 -25.46 46.99
C GLY A 5 -29.05 -24.01 46.84
N LYS A 6 -29.16 -23.22 47.91
CA LYS A 6 -28.76 -21.80 47.92
C LYS A 6 -27.25 -21.62 47.90
N THR A 7 -26.52 -22.44 48.66
CA THR A 7 -25.04 -22.41 48.66
C THR A 7 -24.46 -22.93 47.35
N PHE A 8 -25.07 -23.96 46.75
CA PHE A 8 -24.64 -24.47 45.45
C PHE A 8 -24.82 -23.44 44.32
N ALA A 9 -25.98 -22.77 44.27
CA ALA A 9 -26.24 -21.72 43.29
C ALA A 9 -25.24 -20.55 43.41
N LEU A 10 -24.87 -20.18 44.64
CA LEU A 10 -23.93 -19.08 44.90
C LEU A 10 -22.51 -19.43 44.44
N LEU A 11 -22.05 -20.67 44.70
CA LEU A 11 -20.77 -21.19 44.23
C LEU A 11 -20.68 -21.24 42.69
N LEU A 12 -21.74 -21.72 42.03
CA LEU A 12 -21.82 -21.77 40.57
C LEU A 12 -21.77 -20.37 39.94
N THR A 13 -22.46 -19.41 40.56
CA THR A 13 -22.46 -18.03 40.06
C THR A 13 -21.08 -17.39 40.20
N LEU A 14 -20.38 -17.67 41.31
CA LEU A 14 -19.03 -17.16 41.56
C LEU A 14 -18.00 -17.73 40.57
N THR A 15 -18.09 -19.03 40.24
CA THR A 15 -17.19 -19.65 39.26
C THR A 15 -17.44 -19.14 37.85
N ILE A 16 -18.70 -18.92 37.45
CA ILE A 16 -19.04 -18.30 36.17
C ILE A 16 -18.49 -16.87 36.10
N ILE A 17 -18.68 -16.06 37.15
CA ILE A 17 -18.15 -14.69 37.19
C ILE A 17 -16.61 -14.68 37.08
N MET A 18 -15.91 -15.52 37.85
CA MET A 18 -14.44 -15.61 37.76
C MET A 18 -13.96 -16.09 36.40
N SER A 19 -14.65 -17.06 35.78
CA SER A 19 -14.32 -17.55 34.43
C SER A 19 -14.61 -16.52 33.34
N CYS A 20 -15.62 -15.67 33.52
CA CYS A 20 -15.92 -14.59 32.57
C CYS A 20 -14.94 -13.41 32.71
N VAL A 21 -14.44 -13.13 33.91
CA VAL A 21 -13.47 -12.05 34.14
C VAL A 21 -12.11 -12.38 33.53
N THR A 22 -11.66 -13.65 33.56
CA THR A 22 -10.40 -14.05 32.90
C THR A 22 -10.47 -13.89 31.37
N LEU A 23 -11.65 -14.12 30.77
CA LEU A 23 -11.92 -13.84 29.35
C LEU A 23 -11.94 -12.35 29.00
N LEU A 24 -12.16 -11.46 29.97
CA LEU A 24 -12.13 -10.01 29.77
C LEU A 24 -10.74 -9.40 29.99
N THR A 25 -9.82 -10.14 30.63
CA THR A 25 -8.43 -9.70 30.87
C THR A 25 -7.45 -10.06 29.73
N VAL A 26 -7.88 -10.77 28.70
CA VAL A 26 -7.04 -10.94 27.52
C VAL A 26 -6.91 -9.60 26.82
N LYS A 27 -5.68 -9.10 26.69
CA LYS A 27 -5.38 -7.98 25.80
C LYS A 27 -5.96 -8.33 24.43
N PRO A 28 -6.78 -7.46 23.82
CA PRO A 28 -7.19 -7.68 22.44
C PRO A 28 -5.93 -7.80 21.59
N VAL A 29 -5.73 -8.96 20.97
CA VAL A 29 -4.74 -9.10 19.91
C VAL A 29 -5.29 -8.31 18.74
N ASN A 30 -4.79 -7.08 18.56
CA ASN A 30 -5.05 -6.32 17.36
C ASN A 30 -4.32 -7.05 16.21
N ALA A 31 -5.05 -7.94 15.51
CA ALA A 31 -4.59 -8.57 14.29
C ALA A 31 -4.64 -7.52 13.17
N GLN A 32 -3.79 -6.50 13.25
CA GLN A 32 -3.65 -5.51 12.20
C GLN A 32 -3.06 -6.21 10.99
N THR A 33 -3.89 -6.44 9.98
CA THR A 33 -3.48 -7.13 8.76
C THR A 33 -2.86 -6.16 7.78
N ILE A 34 -1.88 -6.64 7.02
CA ILE A 34 -1.31 -5.89 5.90
C ILE A 34 -2.31 -5.96 4.73
N PRO A 35 -2.86 -4.83 4.25
CA PRO A 35 -3.81 -4.84 3.14
C PRO A 35 -3.12 -5.25 1.83
N LYS A 36 -3.87 -5.89 0.92
CA LYS A 36 -3.38 -6.13 -0.45
C LYS A 36 -3.39 -4.79 -1.20
N PRO A 37 -2.26 -4.35 -1.79
CA PRO A 37 -2.25 -3.14 -2.61
C PRO A 37 -3.01 -3.33 -3.92
N PHE A 38 -3.46 -2.21 -4.50
CA PHE A 38 -4.03 -2.18 -5.84
C PHE A 38 -2.94 -2.31 -6.90
N THR A 39 -3.32 -2.88 -8.05
CA THR A 39 -2.46 -2.93 -9.23
C THR A 39 -2.19 -1.50 -9.73
N PRO A 40 -0.92 -1.10 -9.88
CA PRO A 40 -0.58 0.27 -10.27
C PRO A 40 -1.01 0.61 -11.70
N GLU A 41 -1.52 1.83 -11.87
CA GLU A 41 -1.51 2.51 -13.16
C GLU A 41 -0.20 3.29 -13.29
N PHE A 42 0.38 3.29 -14.48
CA PHE A 42 1.64 3.96 -14.73
C PHE A 42 1.72 4.41 -16.18
N ALA A 43 2.56 5.43 -16.41
CA ALA A 43 2.96 5.90 -17.73
C ALA A 43 4.48 5.78 -17.87
N VAL A 44 4.94 5.59 -19.11
CA VAL A 44 6.35 5.53 -19.46
C VAL A 44 6.63 6.57 -20.54
N ASN A 45 7.57 7.46 -20.27
CA ASN A 45 8.02 8.46 -21.23
C ASN A 45 9.54 8.35 -21.42
N LEU A 46 10.01 8.55 -22.64
CA LEU A 46 11.43 8.75 -22.90
C LEU A 46 11.73 10.23 -22.69
N GLU A 47 12.56 10.56 -21.70
CA GLU A 47 12.96 11.94 -21.43
C GLU A 47 14.15 12.33 -22.30
N ASP A 48 15.17 11.48 -22.30
CA ASP A 48 16.37 11.58 -23.14
C ASP A 48 16.64 10.22 -23.79
N ASN A 49 17.57 10.17 -24.77
CA ASN A 49 17.96 8.93 -25.47
C ASN A 49 18.44 7.79 -24.55
N ASN A 50 18.66 8.04 -23.26
CA ASN A 50 19.23 7.10 -22.31
C ASN A 50 18.39 6.94 -21.02
N THR A 51 17.27 7.65 -20.88
CA THR A 51 16.50 7.67 -19.63
C THR A 51 15.00 7.56 -19.88
N LEU A 52 14.40 6.51 -19.32
CA LEU A 52 12.95 6.32 -19.26
C LEU A 52 12.42 6.82 -17.92
N MET A 53 11.41 7.68 -17.96
CA MET A 53 10.65 8.12 -16.79
C MET A 53 9.42 7.24 -16.61
N LEU A 54 9.42 6.41 -15.57
CA LEU A 54 8.21 5.74 -15.10
C LEU A 54 7.47 6.65 -14.13
N THR A 55 6.26 7.06 -14.50
CA THR A 55 5.36 7.81 -13.62
C THR A 55 4.29 6.85 -13.12
N ILE A 56 4.31 6.54 -11.82
CA ILE A 56 3.38 5.60 -11.20
C ILE A 56 2.35 6.37 -10.40
N ASN A 57 1.06 6.11 -10.62
CA ASN A 57 -0.03 6.70 -9.85
C ASN A 57 0.00 6.12 -8.44
N ASN A 58 0.22 6.99 -7.45
CA ASN A 58 0.27 6.57 -6.08
C ASN A 58 -1.13 6.20 -5.58
N GLN A 59 -1.21 5.08 -4.86
CA GLN A 59 -2.43 4.74 -4.14
C GLN A 59 -2.45 5.41 -2.76
N PRO A 60 -3.64 5.68 -2.19
CA PRO A 60 -3.75 6.18 -0.84
C PRO A 60 -3.14 5.19 0.15
N PHE A 61 -2.03 5.57 0.77
CA PHE A 61 -1.36 4.75 1.76
C PHE A 61 -0.68 5.66 2.80
N THR A 62 -0.82 5.30 4.07
CA THR A 62 -0.15 5.98 5.18
C THR A 62 0.68 4.94 5.93
N PRO A 63 2.01 5.10 6.02
CA PRO A 63 2.87 4.19 6.76
C PRO A 63 2.42 4.02 8.21
N TYR A 64 2.57 2.81 8.73
CA TYR A 64 2.18 2.47 10.10
C TYR A 64 3.08 1.39 10.68
N LEU A 65 3.04 1.23 12.00
CA LEU A 65 3.86 0.25 12.71
C LEU A 65 3.04 -1.00 13.06
N ILE A 66 3.59 -2.19 12.79
CA ILE A 66 3.15 -3.46 13.37
C ILE A 66 4.29 -3.97 14.24
N ASN A 67 4.09 -4.09 15.56
CA ASN A 67 5.12 -4.58 16.49
C ASN A 67 6.49 -3.87 16.32
N SER A 68 6.50 -2.54 16.20
CA SER A 68 7.69 -1.70 15.93
C SER A 68 8.34 -1.87 14.55
N THR A 69 7.73 -2.66 13.66
CA THR A 69 8.15 -2.78 12.25
C THR A 69 7.36 -1.81 11.40
N GLU A 70 8.05 -0.96 10.65
CA GLU A 70 7.40 -0.04 9.71
C GLU A 70 6.89 -0.79 8.48
N ILE A 71 5.60 -0.62 8.22
CA ILE A 71 4.91 -1.07 7.02
C ILE A 71 4.75 0.12 6.10
N ASN A 72 5.31 -0.01 4.89
CA ASN A 72 5.31 1.04 3.88
C ASN A 72 4.83 0.49 2.53
N LEU A 73 4.65 1.39 1.56
CA LEU A 73 4.31 1.06 0.19
C LEU A 73 5.51 1.25 -0.73
N PHE A 74 5.80 0.19 -1.48
CA PHE A 74 6.91 0.10 -2.41
C PHE A 74 6.44 -0.33 -3.79
N TYR A 75 7.30 -0.13 -4.79
CA TYR A 75 7.07 -0.59 -6.15
C TYR A 75 8.17 -1.56 -6.60
N GLN A 76 7.78 -2.54 -7.41
CA GLN A 76 8.69 -3.40 -8.14
C GLN A 76 8.44 -3.19 -9.63
N VAL A 77 9.51 -3.04 -10.39
CA VAL A 77 9.45 -2.88 -11.84
C VAL A 77 10.07 -4.11 -12.50
N ARG A 78 9.42 -4.61 -13.53
CA ARG A 78 10.00 -5.64 -14.41
C ARG A 78 9.91 -5.20 -15.86
N PHE A 79 10.86 -5.67 -16.64
CA PHE A 79 10.93 -5.39 -18.06
C PHE A 79 11.33 -6.66 -18.81
N LYS A 80 10.99 -6.71 -20.10
CA LYS A 80 11.57 -7.66 -21.03
C LYS A 80 11.75 -6.98 -22.38
N LEU A 81 12.64 -7.53 -23.20
CA LEU A 81 12.67 -7.15 -24.61
C LEU A 81 11.39 -7.65 -25.27
N HIS A 82 10.79 -6.83 -26.12
CA HIS A 82 9.52 -7.16 -26.76
C HIS A 82 9.63 -8.41 -27.63
N SER A 83 10.78 -8.59 -28.30
CA SER A 83 11.12 -9.79 -29.08
C SER A 83 11.30 -11.05 -28.25
N GLN A 84 11.47 -10.95 -26.94
CA GLN A 84 11.59 -12.11 -26.06
C GLN A 84 10.22 -12.65 -25.66
N GLY A 85 10.15 -13.98 -25.53
CA GLY A 85 8.95 -14.71 -25.11
C GLY A 85 8.47 -14.34 -23.70
N GLU A 86 7.28 -14.82 -23.34
CA GLU A 86 6.57 -14.43 -22.10
C GLU A 86 7.34 -14.76 -20.80
N GLU A 87 8.29 -15.69 -20.84
CA GLU A 87 9.07 -16.12 -19.66
C GLU A 87 10.30 -15.25 -19.37
N ALA A 88 10.68 -14.35 -20.29
CA ALA A 88 11.93 -13.59 -20.22
C ALA A 88 11.85 -12.30 -19.38
N TRP A 89 10.94 -12.24 -18.40
CA TRP A 89 10.80 -11.08 -17.54
C TRP A 89 12.00 -10.94 -16.61
N ASN A 90 12.64 -9.78 -16.65
CA ASN A 90 13.72 -9.39 -15.76
C ASN A 90 13.19 -8.38 -14.76
N VAL A 91 13.35 -8.68 -13.47
CA VAL A 91 13.00 -7.75 -12.41
C VAL A 91 14.12 -6.73 -12.29
N GLN A 92 13.80 -5.46 -12.51
CA GLN A 92 14.75 -4.39 -12.28
C GLN A 92 14.72 -4.01 -10.80
N TYR A 93 15.85 -4.23 -10.13
CA TYR A 93 16.18 -3.47 -8.93
C TYR A 93 16.63 -2.08 -9.41
N VAL A 94 15.79 -1.07 -9.21
CA VAL A 94 15.98 0.25 -9.81
C VAL A 94 17.30 0.85 -9.33
N ALA A 95 18.25 0.95 -10.26
CA ALA A 95 19.53 1.65 -10.21
C ALA A 95 20.51 1.25 -9.09
N TRP A 96 21.76 1.01 -9.50
CA TRP A 96 22.93 0.59 -8.72
C TRP A 96 23.35 1.54 -7.56
N ASN A 97 22.51 2.51 -7.22
CA ASN A 97 22.65 3.46 -6.12
C ASN A 97 21.47 3.46 -5.13
N GLN A 98 20.35 2.80 -5.43
CA GLN A 98 19.25 2.58 -4.49
C GLN A 98 19.25 1.09 -4.14
N GLN A 99 19.77 0.79 -2.96
CA GLN A 99 19.97 -0.59 -2.52
C GLN A 99 18.63 -1.32 -2.30
N SER A 100 17.47 -0.66 -2.26
CA SER A 100 16.16 -1.24 -1.91
C SER A 100 15.05 -0.99 -2.95
N TYR A 101 13.86 -1.55 -2.73
CA TYR A 101 12.69 -1.28 -3.58
C TYR A 101 12.27 0.21 -3.46
N PRO A 102 11.92 0.88 -4.57
CA PRO A 102 11.48 2.27 -4.54
C PRO A 102 10.22 2.43 -3.69
N GLN A 103 10.28 3.32 -2.71
CA GLN A 103 9.15 3.68 -1.88
C GLN A 103 8.24 4.68 -2.61
N GLN A 104 6.94 4.63 -2.31
CA GLN A 104 6.00 5.67 -2.68
C GLN A 104 6.47 7.06 -2.19
N SER A 105 6.42 8.04 -3.10
CA SER A 105 6.63 9.45 -2.79
C SER A 105 5.45 10.07 -2.05
N ALA A 106 5.66 11.28 -1.49
CA ALA A 106 4.59 12.04 -0.83
C ALA A 106 3.61 12.75 -1.81
N SER A 107 3.86 12.67 -3.12
CA SER A 107 3.01 13.27 -4.16
C SER A 107 1.94 12.31 -4.69
N GLU A 108 1.08 12.77 -5.59
CA GLU A 108 0.10 11.93 -6.30
C GLU A 108 0.77 10.88 -7.20
N TYR A 109 2.02 11.10 -7.60
CA TYR A 109 2.78 10.22 -8.47
C TYR A 109 4.18 9.94 -7.91
N THR A 110 4.68 8.73 -8.11
CA THR A 110 6.09 8.38 -7.91
C THR A 110 6.79 8.34 -9.26
N ILE A 111 7.89 9.08 -9.40
CA ILE A 111 8.69 9.14 -10.63
C ILE A 111 9.94 8.28 -10.43
N LEU A 112 10.10 7.26 -11.27
CA LEU A 112 11.24 6.34 -11.25
C LEU A 112 12.07 6.49 -12.54
N PRO A 113 13.28 7.08 -12.45
CA PRO A 113 14.18 7.15 -13.60
C PRO A 113 14.85 5.80 -13.86
N LEU A 114 14.69 5.26 -15.05
CA LEU A 114 15.37 4.04 -15.52
C LEU A 114 16.43 4.41 -16.55
N ASN A 115 17.70 4.15 -16.21
CA ASN A 115 18.81 4.36 -17.14
C ASN A 115 18.92 3.18 -18.11
N ILE A 116 18.64 3.43 -19.39
CA ILE A 116 18.67 2.43 -20.46
C ILE A 116 20.08 1.84 -20.61
N ASN A 117 21.15 2.64 -20.51
CA ASN A 117 22.53 2.15 -20.66
C ASN A 117 22.91 1.17 -19.56
N SER A 118 22.48 1.43 -18.33
CA SER A 118 22.74 0.54 -17.18
C SER A 118 22.04 -0.81 -17.32
N ILE A 119 20.94 -0.85 -18.07
CA ILE A 119 20.22 -2.08 -18.36
C ILE A 119 20.83 -2.74 -19.61
N SER A 120 21.12 -1.98 -20.66
CA SER A 120 21.71 -2.49 -21.90
C SER A 120 23.11 -3.11 -21.67
N SER A 121 23.90 -2.58 -20.73
CA SER A 121 25.20 -3.15 -20.33
C SER A 121 25.10 -4.55 -19.72
N GLN A 122 23.90 -4.99 -19.33
CA GLN A 122 23.61 -6.36 -18.86
C GLN A 122 23.24 -7.32 -20.01
N GLY A 123 23.41 -6.89 -21.27
CA GLY A 123 23.16 -7.71 -22.47
C GLY A 123 21.80 -7.47 -23.14
N TYR A 124 21.03 -6.48 -22.70
CA TYR A 124 19.66 -6.20 -23.20
C TYR A 124 19.61 -5.20 -24.37
N SER A 125 20.70 -4.98 -25.11
CA SER A 125 20.88 -3.78 -25.93
C SER A 125 20.36 -3.79 -27.38
N ASN A 126 19.75 -4.87 -27.86
CA ASN A 126 19.55 -5.03 -29.32
C ASN A 126 18.10 -4.91 -29.80
N ASP A 127 17.14 -4.70 -28.89
CA ASP A 127 15.73 -4.52 -29.27
C ASP A 127 15.34 -3.05 -29.24
N ASN A 128 14.56 -2.63 -30.23
CA ASN A 128 13.99 -1.29 -30.30
C ASN A 128 12.71 -1.18 -29.47
N LYS A 129 12.19 -2.26 -28.88
CA LYS A 129 10.97 -2.24 -28.07
C LYS A 129 11.10 -3.01 -26.77
N TRP A 130 10.60 -2.39 -25.70
CA TRP A 130 10.66 -2.92 -24.35
C TRP A 130 9.26 -2.98 -23.77
N ASP A 131 8.92 -4.12 -23.17
CA ASP A 131 7.68 -4.30 -22.43
C ASP A 131 7.96 -4.08 -20.94
N ILE A 132 7.14 -3.27 -20.28
CA ILE A 132 7.34 -2.86 -18.89
C ILE A 132 6.07 -3.16 -18.09
N GLN A 133 6.25 -3.62 -16.86
CA GLN A 133 5.18 -3.77 -15.86
C GLN A 133 5.65 -3.33 -14.48
N VAL A 134 4.68 -2.96 -13.65
CA VAL A 134 4.88 -2.46 -12.29
C VAL A 134 3.96 -3.23 -11.35
N GLN A 135 4.45 -3.50 -10.14
CA GLN A 135 3.69 -4.10 -9.06
C GLN A 135 3.86 -3.23 -7.81
N ALA A 136 2.77 -2.91 -7.13
CA ALA A 136 2.80 -2.33 -5.78
C ALA A 136 2.93 -3.43 -4.72
N MET A 137 3.64 -3.10 -3.64
CA MET A 137 3.98 -3.98 -2.54
C MET A 137 3.78 -3.23 -1.22
N VAL A 138 2.98 -3.77 -0.30
CA VAL A 138 2.78 -3.19 1.04
C VAL A 138 3.38 -4.13 2.05
N GLY A 139 4.35 -3.65 2.82
CA GLY A 139 5.12 -4.51 3.70
C GLY A 139 6.33 -3.84 4.31
N ASN A 140 7.29 -4.65 4.72
CA ASN A 140 8.57 -4.22 5.24
C ASN A 140 9.71 -4.74 4.35
N ILE A 141 10.80 -3.98 4.30
CA ILE A 141 12.02 -4.38 3.63
C ILE A 141 13.09 -4.57 4.70
N SER A 142 13.78 -5.71 4.68
CA SER A 142 14.84 -6.03 5.62
C SER A 142 16.07 -6.57 4.90
N LEU A 143 17.25 -6.30 5.44
CA LEU A 143 18.50 -6.83 4.91
C LEU A 143 18.69 -8.25 5.48
N VAL A 144 18.77 -9.24 4.61
CA VAL A 144 18.92 -10.66 4.98
C VAL A 144 20.23 -11.19 4.41
N GLU A 145 20.93 -12.01 5.19
CA GLU A 145 22.15 -12.68 4.75
C GLU A 145 21.83 -14.01 4.09
N SER A 146 22.34 -14.24 2.87
CA SER A 146 22.21 -15.52 2.18
C SER A 146 23.31 -16.48 2.62
N SER A 147 22.94 -17.52 3.37
CA SER A 147 23.85 -18.63 3.70
C SER A 147 24.26 -19.46 2.47
N PHE A 148 23.50 -19.38 1.37
CA PHE A 148 23.77 -20.12 0.13
C PHE A 148 24.80 -19.45 -0.78
N ILE A 149 25.01 -18.13 -0.64
CA ILE A 149 25.91 -17.33 -1.49
C ILE A 149 27.02 -16.72 -0.63
N GLY A 150 27.56 -17.49 0.31
CA GLY A 150 28.77 -17.10 1.07
C GLY A 150 28.62 -15.83 1.91
N GLY A 151 27.43 -15.54 2.45
CA GLY A 151 27.20 -14.40 3.34
C GLY A 151 26.89 -13.08 2.64
N VAL A 152 26.51 -13.10 1.35
CA VAL A 152 26.03 -11.90 0.65
C VAL A 152 24.69 -11.44 1.25
N THR A 153 24.60 -10.16 1.59
CA THR A 153 23.36 -9.53 2.05
C THR A 153 22.52 -9.03 0.88
N TYR A 154 21.21 -9.25 0.97
CA TYR A 154 20.23 -8.78 -0.01
C TYR A 154 18.98 -8.28 0.69
N TRP A 155 18.21 -7.44 0.02
CA TRP A 155 16.96 -6.90 0.56
C TRP A 155 15.81 -7.86 0.29
N ASP A 156 15.26 -8.39 1.38
CA ASP A 156 14.07 -9.21 1.35
C ASP A 156 12.84 -8.35 1.65
N PHE A 157 11.74 -8.68 0.99
CA PHE A 157 10.45 -8.02 1.20
C PHE A 157 9.46 -8.99 1.83
N ASP A 158 8.94 -8.61 2.99
CA ASP A 158 7.84 -9.32 3.66
C ASP A 158 6.56 -8.47 3.60
N GLY A 159 5.47 -9.06 3.07
CA GLY A 159 4.19 -8.36 2.97
C GLY A 159 3.28 -8.87 1.87
N LYS A 160 2.39 -7.99 1.39
CA LYS A 160 1.43 -8.27 0.32
C LYS A 160 1.82 -7.58 -0.97
N LYS A 161 1.61 -8.28 -2.08
CA LYS A 161 1.88 -7.80 -3.44
C LYS A 161 0.59 -7.73 -4.24
N SER A 162 0.49 -6.72 -5.09
CA SER A 162 -0.59 -6.58 -6.09
C SER A 162 -0.37 -7.55 -7.25
N ASP A 163 -1.34 -7.64 -8.15
CA ASP A 163 -1.09 -8.27 -9.45
C ASP A 163 -0.25 -7.31 -10.33
N TRP A 164 0.52 -7.84 -11.28
CA TRP A 164 1.29 -7.00 -12.21
C TRP A 164 0.35 -6.10 -13.03
N SER A 165 0.78 -4.87 -13.29
CA SER A 165 0.05 -3.93 -14.15
C SER A 165 -0.07 -4.42 -15.59
N SER A 166 -0.89 -3.73 -16.40
CA SER A 166 -0.91 -3.96 -17.84
C SER A 166 0.45 -3.69 -18.47
N ILE A 167 0.77 -4.41 -19.55
CA ILE A 167 2.02 -4.20 -20.28
C ILE A 167 1.99 -2.85 -20.99
N HIS A 168 3.02 -2.04 -20.76
CA HIS A 168 3.32 -0.87 -21.60
C HIS A 168 4.54 -1.17 -22.46
N THR A 169 4.39 -1.02 -23.78
CA THR A 169 5.48 -1.18 -24.74
C THR A 169 6.02 0.19 -25.14
N ILE A 170 7.32 0.41 -24.95
CA ILE A 170 8.01 1.65 -25.35
C ILE A 170 9.06 1.35 -26.41
N SER A 171 9.25 2.28 -27.34
CA SER A 171 10.35 2.17 -28.31
C SER A 171 11.61 2.83 -27.74
N VAL A 172 12.71 2.07 -27.68
CA VAL A 172 14.01 2.52 -27.18
C VAL A 172 14.93 2.74 -28.38
N PRO A 173 15.61 3.91 -28.49
CA PRO A 173 16.49 4.18 -29.62
C PRO A 173 17.67 3.18 -29.65
N THR A 174 17.85 2.51 -30.80
CA THR A 174 18.90 1.49 -31.03
C THR A 174 20.24 2.08 -31.52
N SER A 175 20.28 3.38 -31.79
CA SER A 175 21.46 4.07 -32.30
C SER A 175 21.64 5.40 -31.59
N PHE A 176 22.75 5.52 -30.85
CA PHE A 176 23.29 6.82 -30.42
C PHE A 176 23.98 7.49 -31.62
N ALA A 177 23.25 7.69 -32.71
CA ALA A 177 23.77 8.50 -33.80
C ALA A 177 23.95 9.93 -33.28
N SER A 178 25.16 10.46 -33.45
CA SER A 178 25.52 11.87 -33.26
C SER A 178 24.40 12.78 -33.79
N PRO A 179 24.03 13.87 -33.09
CA PRO A 179 22.83 14.62 -33.40
C PRO A 179 22.92 15.17 -34.82
N THR A 180 22.04 14.67 -35.70
CA THR A 180 21.69 15.39 -36.91
C THR A 180 20.58 16.35 -36.52
N ILE A 181 20.84 17.64 -36.72
CA ILE A 181 19.95 18.76 -36.43
C ILE A 181 18.56 18.48 -37.02
N PRO A 182 17.46 18.48 -36.22
CA PRO A 182 16.12 18.36 -36.77
C PRO A 182 15.67 19.69 -37.38
N GLU A 183 15.17 19.62 -38.61
CA GLU A 183 14.44 20.69 -39.27
C GLU A 183 13.10 20.90 -38.55
N ALA A 184 12.82 22.14 -38.15
CA ALA A 184 11.64 22.49 -37.36
C ALA A 184 10.35 22.31 -38.17
N THR A 185 9.45 21.44 -37.69
CA THR A 185 8.04 21.44 -38.14
C THR A 185 7.15 21.81 -36.95
N THR A 186 6.54 22.98 -37.05
CA THR A 186 5.57 23.50 -36.08
C THR A 186 4.21 22.84 -36.28
N SER A 187 3.75 22.09 -35.27
CA SER A 187 2.33 21.74 -35.14
C SER A 187 1.85 22.12 -33.74
N SER A 188 1.03 23.17 -33.70
CA SER A 188 0.26 23.64 -32.55
C SER A 188 -0.92 22.70 -32.30
N SER A 189 -1.04 22.17 -31.09
CA SER A 189 -2.31 21.65 -30.58
C SER A 189 -2.52 22.12 -29.13
N THR A 190 -3.61 22.85 -28.95
CA THR A 190 -4.10 23.42 -27.69
C THR A 190 -4.51 22.32 -26.70
N PRO A 191 -4.20 22.41 -25.40
CA PRO A 191 -4.68 21.45 -24.42
C PRO A 191 -6.13 21.75 -24.03
N ASN A 192 -7.03 20.79 -24.28
CA ASN A 192 -8.38 20.78 -23.73
C ASN A 192 -8.32 20.28 -22.28
N MET A 193 -8.51 21.18 -21.32
CA MET A 193 -8.60 20.87 -19.89
C MET A 193 -10.01 20.35 -19.56
N PRO A 194 -10.19 19.13 -19.02
CA PRO A 194 -11.47 18.74 -18.42
C PRO A 194 -11.64 19.44 -17.07
N ARG A 195 -12.77 20.13 -16.94
CA ARG A 195 -13.26 20.82 -15.75
C ARG A 195 -13.38 19.82 -14.57
N ASN A 196 -12.59 20.02 -13.52
CA ASN A 196 -12.70 19.31 -12.25
C ASN A 196 -14.13 19.36 -11.71
N ALA A 197 -14.69 18.19 -11.37
CA ALA A 197 -15.89 18.09 -10.56
C ALA A 197 -15.56 18.51 -9.11
N PRO A 198 -16.51 19.11 -8.36
CA PRO A 198 -16.27 19.48 -6.98
C PRO A 198 -16.08 18.20 -6.15
N HIS A 199 -14.88 18.02 -5.60
CA HIS A 199 -14.65 16.99 -4.59
C HIS A 199 -15.36 17.44 -3.31
N LEU A 200 -16.16 16.55 -2.72
CA LEU A 200 -16.80 16.83 -1.43
C LEU A 200 -15.75 16.70 -0.33
N ASP A 201 -15.59 17.77 0.45
CA ASP A 201 -14.71 17.80 1.61
C ASP A 201 -15.12 16.72 2.64
N PRO A 202 -14.17 15.90 3.14
CA PRO A 202 -14.41 14.90 4.20
C PRO A 202 -15.03 15.48 5.49
N ILE A 203 -14.95 16.80 5.67
CA ILE A 203 -15.51 17.54 6.80
C ILE A 203 -17.05 17.39 6.87
N ILE A 204 -17.73 17.20 5.74
CA ILE A 204 -19.20 17.10 5.68
C ILE A 204 -19.74 15.83 6.36
N TYR A 205 -18.95 14.74 6.42
CA TYR A 205 -19.37 13.48 7.05
C TYR A 205 -19.12 13.40 8.56
N LEU A 206 -18.23 14.22 9.12
CA LEU A 206 -17.90 14.18 10.56
C LEU A 206 -18.96 14.88 11.44
N ILE A 207 -19.65 15.88 10.89
CA ILE A 207 -20.70 16.64 11.60
C ILE A 207 -21.87 15.73 12.03
N PRO A 208 -22.52 14.95 11.13
CA PRO A 208 -23.67 14.13 11.53
C PRO A 208 -23.29 12.99 12.50
N VAL A 209 -22.08 12.43 12.37
CA VAL A 209 -21.60 11.36 13.27
C VAL A 209 -21.43 11.90 14.71
N SER A 210 -20.88 13.11 14.87
CA SER A 210 -20.71 13.71 16.20
C SER A 210 -22.04 13.97 16.92
N VAL A 211 -23.07 14.38 16.18
CA VAL A 211 -24.42 14.67 16.71
C VAL A 211 -25.11 13.38 17.16
N ILE A 212 -25.00 12.31 16.40
CA ILE A 212 -25.58 11.00 16.75
C ILE A 212 -24.94 10.47 18.04
N VAL A 213 -23.61 10.55 18.17
CA VAL A 213 -22.90 10.10 19.38
C VAL A 213 -23.34 10.89 20.62
N ALA A 214 -23.50 12.22 20.50
CA ALA A 214 -23.97 13.05 21.60
C ALA A 214 -25.38 12.69 22.05
N ILE A 215 -26.30 12.43 21.11
CA ILE A 215 -27.69 12.01 21.42
C ILE A 215 -27.71 10.67 22.17
N VAL A 216 -26.91 9.70 21.73
CA VAL A 216 -26.83 8.38 22.38
C VAL A 216 -26.33 8.49 23.82
N ILE A 217 -25.34 9.33 24.09
CA ILE A 217 -24.82 9.58 25.45
C ILE A 217 -25.92 10.18 26.34
N VAL A 218 -26.62 11.21 25.86
CA VAL A 218 -27.69 11.87 26.62
C VAL A 218 -28.83 10.89 26.92
N LEU A 219 -29.28 10.11 25.93
CA LEU A 219 -30.31 9.09 26.13
C LEU A 219 -29.89 8.03 27.15
N SER A 220 -28.64 7.58 27.09
CA SER A 220 -28.09 6.60 28.05
C SER A 220 -28.14 7.14 29.48
N ILE A 221 -27.75 8.41 29.68
CA ILE A 221 -27.80 9.07 30.99
C ILE A 221 -29.26 9.21 31.48
N LEU A 222 -30.19 9.58 30.60
CA LEU A 222 -31.60 9.73 30.96
C LEU A 222 -32.24 8.39 31.33
N LEU A 223 -31.97 7.33 30.57
CA LEU A 223 -32.44 5.98 30.85
C LEU A 223 -31.87 5.47 32.17
N PHE A 224 -30.58 5.70 32.43
CA PHE A 224 -29.95 5.33 33.70
C PHE A 224 -30.57 6.07 34.89
N ARG A 225 -30.79 7.38 34.78
CA ARG A 225 -31.45 8.17 35.84
C ARG A 225 -32.89 7.72 36.05
N ARG A 226 -33.63 7.40 34.98
CA ARG A 226 -35.01 6.89 35.07
C ARG A 226 -35.04 5.54 35.78
N HIS A 227 -34.18 4.60 35.39
CA HIS A 227 -34.08 3.29 36.03
C HIS A 227 -33.79 3.40 37.53
N ARG A 228 -32.88 4.30 37.92
CA ARG A 228 -32.57 4.56 39.34
C ARG A 228 -33.76 5.11 40.12
N LYS A 229 -34.59 5.98 39.52
CA LYS A 229 -35.79 6.52 40.17
C LYS A 229 -36.89 5.47 40.33
N THR A 230 -37.15 4.66 39.31
CA THR A 230 -38.16 3.58 39.39
C THR A 230 -37.75 2.47 40.35
N ALA A 231 -36.46 2.17 40.47
CA ALA A 231 -35.95 1.20 41.44
C ALA A 231 -36.11 1.67 42.91
N ASN A 232 -36.12 2.99 43.16
CA ASN A 232 -36.26 3.56 44.49
C ASN A 232 -37.72 3.77 44.92
N LEU A 233 -38.69 3.65 44.00
CA LEU A 233 -40.13 3.77 44.28
C LEU A 233 -40.80 2.42 44.61
N GLY A 234 -40.06 1.32 44.49
CA GLY A 234 -40.52 -0.05 44.81
C GLY A 234 -40.10 -0.55 46.19
N LYS A 235 -39.75 0.36 47.13
CA LYS A 235 -39.48 0.06 48.53
C LYS A 235 -40.46 0.79 49.42
#